data_AF-A0A2G9MEB7-F1
#
_entry.id   AF-A0A2G9MEB7-F1
#
_cell.length_a   1.000
_cell.length_b   1.000
_cell.length_c   1.000
_cell.angle_alpha   90.00
_cell.angle_beta   90.00
_cell.angle_gamma   90.00
#
_symmetry.space_group_name_H-M   'P 1'
#
loop_
_entity.id
_entity.type
_entity.pdbx_description
1 polymer ?
#
loop_
_entity_poly.entity_id
_entity_poly.type
_entity_poly.pdbx_seq_one_letter_code
_entity_poly.pdbx_strand_id
1 'polypeptide(L)'
;MKNKKAGNILMISVIMLILNIMLFTGLFYFAVKKTGTVELEEIYAKKIAVILDSAEPGMQISFDVKKAFDYAEENKADIKTAFSVNDNIVYVKLSNSRGYYYSFFNSENVDLSLDEENKVLNIKVGVKK
;
A
#
# COMPACT_ATOMS: atom_id res chain seq x y z
N MET A 1 40.87 -8.80 -46.06
CA MET A 1 40.65 -7.51 -45.37
C MET A 1 39.61 -7.72 -44.28
N LYS A 2 39.95 -7.58 -42.98
CA LYS A 2 38.96 -7.65 -41.89
C LYS A 2 37.97 -6.51 -42.04
N ASN A 3 36.69 -6.83 -42.19
CA ASN A 3 35.62 -5.86 -42.45
C ASN A 3 35.30 -5.07 -41.16
N LYS A 4 36.10 -4.04 -40.87
CA LYS A 4 36.06 -3.25 -39.61
C LYS A 4 34.67 -2.66 -39.29
N LYS A 5 33.83 -2.43 -40.30
CA LYS A 5 32.45 -1.93 -40.11
C LYS A 5 31.53 -2.99 -39.47
N ALA A 6 31.65 -4.26 -39.86
CA ALA A 6 30.83 -5.35 -39.31
C ALA A 6 31.16 -5.66 -37.84
N GLY A 7 32.46 -5.60 -37.48
CA GLY A 7 32.90 -5.79 -36.09
C GLY A 7 32.38 -4.70 -35.15
N ASN A 8 32.28 -3.45 -35.62
CA ASN A 8 31.75 -2.35 -34.83
C ASN A 8 30.24 -2.49 -34.60
N ILE A 9 29.48 -2.91 -35.63
CA ILE A 9 28.03 -3.15 -35.50
C ILE A 9 27.77 -4.28 -34.50
N LEU A 10 28.50 -5.39 -34.57
CA LEU A 10 28.37 -6.49 -33.61
C LEU A 10 28.70 -6.06 -32.19
N MET A 11 29.77 -5.28 -31.99
CA MET A 11 30.15 -4.78 -30.67
C MET A 11 29.08 -3.86 -30.08
N ILE A 12 28.53 -2.94 -30.88
CA ILE A 12 27.44 -2.03 -30.47
C ILE A 12 26.20 -2.85 -30.10
N SER A 13 25.82 -3.85 -30.90
CA SER A 13 24.67 -4.71 -30.59
C SER A 13 24.84 -5.49 -29.29
N VAL A 14 26.04 -6.01 -29.02
CA VAL A 14 26.34 -6.74 -27.77
C VAL A 14 26.26 -5.81 -26.56
N ILE A 15 26.80 -4.59 -26.65
CA ILE A 15 26.72 -3.60 -25.56
C ILE A 15 25.25 -3.24 -25.30
N MET A 16 24.47 -2.98 -26.34
CA MET A 16 23.04 -2.66 -26.22
C MET A 16 22.24 -3.83 -25.61
N LEU A 17 22.58 -5.07 -25.96
CA LEU A 17 21.97 -6.27 -25.38
C LEU A 17 22.24 -6.34 -23.86
N ILE A 18 23.50 -6.17 -23.45
CA ILE A 18 23.89 -6.20 -22.03
C ILE A 18 23.17 -5.10 -21.25
N LEU A 19 23.10 -3.88 -21.81
CA LEU A 19 22.42 -2.75 -21.19
C LEU A 19 20.92 -3.04 -20.98
N ASN A 20 20.26 -3.59 -21.99
CA ASN A 20 18.84 -3.96 -21.91
C ASN A 20 18.62 -5.08 -20.89
N ILE A 21 19.48 -6.09 -20.83
CA ILE A 21 19.39 -7.15 -19.82
C ILE A 21 19.50 -6.53 -18.42
N MET A 22 20.49 -5.68 -18.17
CA MET A 22 20.63 -4.99 -16.88
C MET A 22 19.40 -4.16 -16.53
N LEU A 23 18.86 -3.41 -17.50
CA LEU A 23 17.66 -2.61 -17.32
C LEU A 23 16.44 -3.49 -16.97
N PHE A 24 16.20 -4.54 -17.74
CA PHE A 24 15.08 -5.46 -17.49
C PHE A 24 15.23 -6.18 -16.16
N THR A 25 16.42 -6.63 -15.78
CA THR A 25 16.66 -7.24 -14.46
C THR A 25 16.30 -6.27 -13.33
N GLY A 26 16.69 -5.00 -13.44
CA GLY A 26 16.31 -3.97 -12.47
C GLY A 26 14.79 -3.76 -12.38
N LEU A 27 14.12 -3.71 -13.53
CA LEU A 27 12.66 -3.57 -13.61
C LEU A 27 11.93 -4.77 -12.99
N PHE A 28 12.34 -6.00 -13.33
CA PHE A 28 11.75 -7.22 -12.76
C PHE A 28 11.99 -7.33 -11.26
N TYR A 29 13.20 -7.00 -10.78
CA TYR A 29 13.51 -7.00 -9.35
C TYR A 29 12.59 -6.04 -8.57
N PHE A 30 12.39 -4.83 -9.10
CA PHE A 30 11.49 -3.85 -8.50
C PHE A 30 10.02 -4.30 -8.55
N ALA A 31 9.59 -4.85 -9.68
CA ALA A 31 8.21 -5.33 -9.87
C ALA A 31 7.86 -6.44 -8.88
N VAL A 32 8.72 -7.45 -8.72
CA VAL A 32 8.50 -8.57 -7.78
C VAL A 32 8.51 -8.08 -6.32
N LYS A 33 9.29 -7.05 -6.00
CA LYS A 33 9.31 -6.49 -4.63
C LYS A 33 8.01 -5.76 -4.26
N LYS A 34 7.27 -5.23 -5.25
CA LYS A 34 6.02 -4.50 -5.01
C LYS A 34 4.78 -5.39 -4.88
N THR A 35 4.81 -6.61 -5.38
CA THR A 35 3.64 -7.52 -5.38
C THR A 35 3.40 -8.27 -4.07
N GLY A 36 4.10 -7.91 -2.99
CA GLY A 36 3.91 -8.55 -1.69
C GLY A 36 2.68 -8.01 -0.97
N THR A 37 1.92 -8.91 -0.34
CA THR A 37 0.88 -8.81 0.71
C THR A 37 0.79 -7.49 1.51
N VAL A 38 1.91 -6.81 1.68
CA VAL A 38 2.08 -5.48 2.30
C VAL A 38 1.40 -4.36 1.50
N GLU A 39 1.20 -4.48 0.20
CA GLU A 39 0.71 -3.37 -0.64
C GLU A 39 -0.69 -2.90 -0.24
N LEU A 40 -1.63 -3.82 0.01
CA LEU A 40 -2.99 -3.43 0.42
C LEU A 40 -2.99 -2.83 1.84
N GLU A 41 -2.26 -3.45 2.78
CA GLU A 41 -2.11 -2.93 4.14
C GLU A 41 -1.53 -1.51 4.13
N GLU A 42 -0.49 -1.27 3.32
CA GLU A 42 0.14 0.04 3.12
C GLU A 42 -0.81 1.06 2.47
N ILE A 43 -1.54 0.67 1.41
CA ILE A 43 -2.49 1.55 0.72
C ILE A 43 -3.59 1.99 1.68
N TYR A 44 -4.19 1.07 2.42
CA TYR A 44 -5.27 1.39 3.35
C TYR A 44 -4.77 2.24 4.52
N ALA A 45 -3.60 1.91 5.10
CA ALA A 45 -3.02 2.70 6.19
C ALA A 45 -2.76 4.15 5.76
N LYS A 46 -2.15 4.35 4.59
CA LYS A 46 -1.91 5.69 4.03
C LYS A 46 -3.20 6.43 3.70
N LYS A 47 -4.16 5.75 3.09
CA LYS A 47 -5.44 6.36 2.73
C LYS A 47 -6.19 6.84 3.97
N ILE A 48 -6.26 6.03 5.01
CA ILE A 48 -6.87 6.41 6.29
C ILE A 48 -6.12 7.58 6.91
N ALA A 49 -4.79 7.53 6.95
CA ALA A 49 -4.00 8.62 7.53
C ALA A 49 -4.20 9.95 6.80
N VAL A 50 -4.21 9.96 5.46
CA VAL A 50 -4.47 11.16 4.66
C VAL A 50 -5.88 11.69 4.90
N ILE A 51 -6.87 10.79 5.01
CA ILE A 51 -8.24 11.15 5.38
C ILE A 51 -8.24 11.83 6.76
N LEU A 52 -7.56 11.26 7.75
CA LEU A 52 -7.49 11.83 9.11
C LEU A 52 -6.76 13.18 9.15
N ASP A 53 -5.69 13.33 8.38
CA ASP A 53 -4.96 14.60 8.24
C ASP A 53 -5.80 15.71 7.60
N SER A 54 -6.74 15.34 6.74
CA SER A 54 -7.58 16.28 6.01
C SER A 54 -8.97 16.46 6.64
N ALA A 55 -9.30 15.67 7.66
CA ALA A 55 -10.63 15.64 8.26
C ALA A 55 -10.82 16.79 9.25
N GLU A 56 -11.94 17.48 9.10
CA GLU A 56 -12.37 18.50 10.05
C GLU A 56 -13.02 17.85 11.29
N PRO A 57 -12.95 18.52 12.47
CA PRO A 57 -13.62 18.03 13.67
C PRO A 57 -15.12 17.81 13.45
N GLY A 58 -15.63 16.65 13.87
CA GLY A 58 -17.04 16.28 13.69
C GLY A 58 -17.38 15.64 12.34
N MET A 59 -16.41 15.51 11.43
CA MET A 59 -16.60 14.85 10.14
C MET A 59 -16.79 13.33 10.32
N GLN A 60 -17.73 12.77 9.54
CA GLN A 60 -17.94 11.33 9.42
C GLN A 60 -17.62 10.91 8.00
N ILE A 61 -16.75 9.92 7.87
CA ILE A 61 -16.20 9.49 6.58
C ILE A 61 -16.38 7.99 6.49
N SER A 62 -17.06 7.54 5.44
CA SER A 62 -17.32 6.14 5.18
C SER A 62 -16.77 5.77 3.81
N PHE A 63 -16.06 4.65 3.71
CA PHE A 63 -15.61 4.15 2.41
C PHE A 63 -15.58 2.62 2.34
N ASP A 64 -15.73 2.12 1.12
CA ASP A 64 -15.70 0.70 0.80
C ASP A 64 -14.31 0.09 1.10
N VAL A 65 -14.33 -1.00 1.85
CA VAL A 65 -13.16 -1.83 2.19
C VAL A 65 -13.36 -3.28 1.74
N LYS A 66 -14.21 -3.52 0.73
CA LYS A 66 -14.53 -4.87 0.25
C LYS A 66 -13.29 -5.68 -0.12
N LYS A 67 -12.32 -5.05 -0.79
CA LYS A 67 -11.04 -5.70 -1.14
C LYS A 67 -10.23 -6.11 0.08
N ALA A 68 -10.28 -5.34 1.18
CA ALA A 68 -9.61 -5.71 2.42
C ALA A 68 -10.30 -6.90 3.11
N PHE A 69 -11.63 -6.98 3.05
CA PHE A 69 -12.38 -8.15 3.52
C PHE A 69 -11.99 -9.41 2.75
N ASP A 70 -12.09 -9.36 1.42
CA ASP A 70 -11.78 -10.51 0.57
C ASP A 70 -10.33 -10.97 0.80
N TYR A 71 -9.40 -10.02 0.96
CA TYR A 71 -8.00 -10.32 1.28
C TYR A 71 -7.79 -10.93 2.67
N ALA A 72 -8.47 -10.42 3.70
CA ALA A 72 -8.38 -10.95 5.05
C ALA A 72 -8.95 -12.38 5.12
N GLU A 73 -10.04 -12.65 4.41
CA GLU A 73 -10.62 -14.00 4.30
C GLU A 73 -9.64 -14.98 3.64
N GLU A 74 -9.03 -14.61 2.52
CA GLU A 74 -8.00 -15.42 1.83
C GLU A 74 -6.82 -15.75 2.75
N ASN A 75 -6.43 -14.80 3.60
CA ASN A 75 -5.30 -14.95 4.51
C ASN A 75 -5.68 -15.46 5.91
N LYS A 76 -6.96 -15.78 6.14
CA LYS A 76 -7.51 -16.19 7.46
C LYS A 76 -7.15 -15.20 8.57
N ALA A 77 -7.09 -13.91 8.25
CA ALA A 77 -6.84 -12.84 9.20
C ALA A 77 -8.15 -12.37 9.84
N ASP A 78 -8.07 -11.93 11.08
CA ASP A 78 -9.22 -11.36 11.79
C ASP A 78 -9.48 -9.93 11.32
N ILE A 79 -10.57 -9.74 10.57
CA ILE A 79 -10.94 -8.42 10.03
C ILE A 79 -11.38 -7.44 11.13
N LYS A 80 -11.87 -7.92 12.28
CA LYS A 80 -12.35 -7.06 13.37
C LYS A 80 -11.25 -6.24 13.99
N THR A 81 -10.04 -6.78 14.00
CA THR A 81 -8.83 -6.15 14.52
C THR A 81 -7.92 -5.63 13.40
N ALA A 82 -8.38 -5.69 12.15
CA ALA A 82 -7.57 -5.33 10.99
C ALA A 82 -7.28 -3.83 10.88
N PHE A 83 -8.17 -2.98 11.40
CA PHE A 83 -8.00 -1.53 11.36
C PHE A 83 -8.00 -0.99 12.78
N SER A 84 -6.96 -0.26 13.15
CA SER A 84 -6.91 0.43 14.45
C SER A 84 -6.14 1.74 14.34
N VAL A 85 -6.47 2.67 15.23
CA VAL A 85 -5.80 3.96 15.35
C VAL A 85 -5.42 4.14 16.81
N ASN A 86 -4.14 4.34 17.07
CA ASN A 86 -3.60 4.61 18.40
C ASN A 86 -2.52 5.68 18.28
N ASP A 87 -2.51 6.67 19.18
CA ASP A 87 -1.45 7.69 19.29
C ASP A 87 -0.96 8.24 17.94
N ASN A 88 -1.88 8.75 17.12
CA ASN A 88 -1.55 9.33 15.82
C ASN A 88 -0.99 8.34 14.78
N ILE A 89 -1.15 7.03 15.00
CA ILE A 89 -0.72 5.98 14.08
C ILE A 89 -1.92 5.14 13.65
N VAL A 90 -2.11 5.05 12.34
CA VAL A 90 -3.01 4.07 11.73
C VAL A 90 -2.25 2.75 11.60
N TYR A 91 -2.84 1.68 12.11
CA TYR A 91 -2.38 0.32 11.92
C TYR A 91 -3.38 -0.48 11.09
N VAL A 92 -2.89 -1.11 10.03
CA VAL A 92 -3.67 -2.00 9.17
C VAL A 92 -3.00 -3.36 9.07
N LYS A 93 -3.75 -4.42 9.39
CA LYS A 93 -3.30 -5.81 9.30
C LYS A 93 -4.39 -6.66 8.64
N LEU A 94 -4.12 -7.10 7.42
CA LEU A 94 -5.04 -7.91 6.63
C LEU A 94 -4.52 -9.34 6.42
N SER A 95 -3.38 -9.67 7.02
CA SER A 95 -2.71 -10.96 6.90
C SER A 95 -2.10 -11.40 8.23
N ASN A 96 -1.58 -12.62 8.29
CA ASN A 96 -0.80 -13.11 9.43
C ASN A 96 0.59 -12.46 9.55
N SER A 97 0.91 -11.47 8.71
CA SER A 97 2.16 -10.74 8.76
C SER A 97 2.19 -9.70 9.89
N ARG A 98 3.21 -8.83 9.91
CA ARG A 98 3.34 -7.75 10.90
C ARG A 98 2.30 -6.63 10.70
N GLY A 99 1.63 -6.55 9.55
CA GLY A 99 0.78 -5.41 9.19
C GLY A 99 1.62 -4.17 8.82
N TYR A 100 0.94 -3.05 8.58
CA TYR A 100 1.54 -1.78 8.19
C TYR A 100 1.11 -0.64 9.12
N TYR A 101 2.06 0.23 9.45
CA TYR A 101 1.86 1.40 10.30
C TYR A 101 2.08 2.68 9.49
N TYR A 102 1.21 3.65 9.66
CA TYR A 102 1.39 4.97 9.07
C TYR A 102 0.94 6.08 10.02
N SER A 103 1.80 7.08 10.23
CA SER A 103 1.54 8.21 11.11
C SER A 103 0.71 9.29 10.43
N PHE A 104 -0.18 9.94 11.18
CA PHE A 104 -0.91 11.13 10.81
C PHE A 104 -0.69 12.24 11.84
N PHE A 105 -0.84 13.50 11.44
CA PHE A 105 -0.53 14.68 12.24
C PHE A 105 -1.72 15.19 13.04
N ASN A 106 -2.95 14.88 12.64
CA ASN A 106 -4.14 15.39 13.30
C ASN A 106 -4.26 14.90 14.75
N SER A 107 -4.56 15.80 15.70
CA SER A 107 -4.60 15.53 17.15
C SER A 107 -6.02 15.28 17.69
N GLU A 108 -7.01 15.19 16.81
CA GLU A 108 -8.39 14.91 17.21
C GLU A 108 -8.57 13.43 17.59
N ASN A 109 -9.52 13.16 18.50
CA ASN A 109 -9.89 11.78 18.84
C ASN A 109 -10.54 11.11 17.62
N VAL A 110 -10.10 9.90 17.27
CA VAL A 110 -10.61 9.18 16.10
C VAL A 110 -11.28 7.89 16.57
N ASP A 111 -12.56 7.73 16.22
CA ASP A 111 -13.29 6.48 16.38
C ASP A 111 -13.38 5.76 15.03
N LEU A 112 -12.95 4.50 15.00
CA LEU A 112 -13.08 3.61 13.85
C LEU A 112 -14.15 2.56 14.14
N SER A 113 -15.10 2.38 13.22
CA SER A 113 -16.06 1.28 13.27
C SER A 113 -16.17 0.58 11.92
N LEU A 114 -16.24 -0.74 11.96
CA LEU A 114 -16.33 -1.58 10.77
C LEU A 114 -17.75 -2.11 10.63
N ASP A 115 -18.34 -1.92 9.45
CA ASP A 115 -19.60 -2.55 9.05
C ASP A 115 -19.28 -3.80 8.22
N GLU A 116 -19.44 -4.97 8.83
CA GLU A 116 -19.15 -6.27 8.22
C GLU A 116 -20.15 -6.65 7.12
N GLU A 117 -21.42 -6.24 7.24
CA GLU A 117 -22.46 -6.60 6.27
C GLU A 117 -22.25 -5.83 4.96
N ASN A 118 -21.99 -4.52 5.07
CA ASN A 118 -21.79 -3.66 3.92
C ASN A 118 -20.33 -3.57 3.46
N LYS A 119 -19.39 -4.17 4.21
CA LYS A 119 -17.94 -4.09 3.97
C LYS A 119 -17.44 -2.65 3.89
N VAL A 120 -17.90 -1.80 4.82
CA VAL A 120 -17.60 -0.36 4.88
C VAL A 120 -16.83 -0.06 6.16
N LEU A 121 -15.77 0.76 6.04
CA LEU A 121 -15.09 1.34 7.21
C LEU A 121 -15.63 2.75 7.45
N ASN A 122 -16.12 2.98 8.66
CA ASN A 122 -16.62 4.25 9.14
C ASN A 122 -15.58 4.88 10.07
N ILE A 123 -15.26 6.15 9.80
CA ILE A 123 -14.32 6.96 10.56
C ILE A 123 -15.08 8.16 11.09
N LYS A 124 -15.05 8.34 12.41
CA LYS A 124 -15.64 9.49 13.07
C LYS A 124 -14.54 10.28 13.77
N VAL A 125 -14.36 11.53 13.34
CA VAL A 125 -13.42 12.45 13.97
C VAL A 125 -14.15 13.20 15.07
N GLY A 126 -13.63 13.09 16.28
CA GLY A 126 -14.14 13.76 17.47
C GLY A 126 -14.10 15.28 17.33
N VAL A 127 -14.97 15.93 18.08
CA VAL A 127 -14.96 17.39 18.19
C VAL A 127 -14.14 17.75 19.43
N LYS A 128 -13.08 18.55 19.26
CA LYS A 128 -12.40 19.21 20.38
C LYS A 128 -13.44 19.97 21.21
N LYS A 129 -13.61 19.55 22.47
CA LYS A 129 -14.41 20.30 23.45
C LYS A 129 -13.72 21.59 23.84
#